data_AF-B0LJ61-F1
#
_entry.id   AF-B0LJ61-F1
#
_cell.length_a   1.000
_cell.length_b   1.000
_cell.length_c   1.000
_cell.angle_alpha   90.00
_cell.angle_beta   90.00
_cell.angle_gamma   90.00
#
_symmetry.space_group_name_H-M   'P 1'
#
loop_
_entity.id
_entity.type
_entity.pdbx_description
1 polymer ?
#
loop_
_entity_poly.entity_id
_entity_poly.type
_entity_poly.pdbx_seq_one_letter_code
_entity_poly.pdbx_strand_id
1 'polypeptide(L)'
;GSKFWEVISDEHGIKPDGTYNGESDLQLERINVYYKEAHGGKYVPRAVLVDLEPGTMDSVRSGPYGQLFRPDNYVFGQSGAGNNWAKGHYTEGAELVDSVLDVVRKEAEGC
;
A
#
# COMPACT_ATOMS: atom_id res chain seq x y z
N GLY A 1 -8.87 -2.64 0.42
CA GLY A 1 -7.70 -1.83 0.03
C GLY A 1 -7.65 -1.62 -1.46
N SER A 2 -7.39 -2.68 -2.25
CA SER A 2 -7.07 -2.55 -3.69
C SER A 2 -8.10 -1.75 -4.49
N LYS A 3 -9.40 -2.03 -4.37
CA LYS A 3 -10.45 -1.28 -5.06
C LYS A 3 -10.49 0.21 -4.73
N PHE A 4 -10.16 0.59 -3.50
CA PHE A 4 -10.05 2.00 -3.15
C PHE A 4 -8.91 2.66 -3.94
N TRP A 5 -7.73 2.04 -3.98
CA TRP A 5 -6.61 2.57 -4.73
C TRP A 5 -6.84 2.62 -6.24
N GLU A 6 -7.58 1.66 -6.81
CA GLU A 6 -8.02 1.73 -8.22
C GLU A 6 -8.84 3.00 -8.47
N VAL A 7 -9.90 3.22 -7.67
CA VAL A 7 -10.82 4.34 -7.85
C VAL A 7 -10.12 5.68 -7.68
N ILE A 8 -9.33 5.87 -6.62
CA ILE A 8 -8.66 7.15 -6.42
C ILE A 8 -7.56 7.38 -7.48
N SER A 9 -6.91 6.31 -7.97
CA SER A 9 -5.93 6.44 -9.06
C SER A 9 -6.62 6.94 -10.32
N ASP A 10 -7.77 6.36 -10.66
CA ASP A 10 -8.58 6.80 -11.80
C ASP A 10 -9.04 8.27 -11.63
N GLU A 11 -9.52 8.66 -10.45
CA GLU A 11 -9.94 10.04 -10.14
C GLU A 11 -8.78 11.05 -10.30
N HIS A 12 -7.57 10.68 -9.87
CA HIS A 12 -6.36 11.50 -9.96
C HIS A 12 -5.60 11.35 -11.29
N GLY A 13 -6.08 10.52 -12.23
CA GLY A 13 -5.42 10.28 -13.51
C GLY A 13 -4.07 9.54 -13.40
N ILE A 14 -3.88 8.76 -12.35
CA ILE A 14 -2.66 7.96 -12.11
C ILE A 14 -2.82 6.58 -12.74
N LYS A 15 -1.89 6.24 -13.64
CA LYS A 15 -1.85 4.92 -14.28
C LYS A 15 -1.28 3.85 -13.33
N PRO A 16 -1.51 2.56 -13.63
CA PRO A 16 -0.93 1.45 -12.88
C PRO A 16 0.58 1.46 -12.67
N ASP A 17 1.34 2.15 -13.54
CA ASP A 17 2.80 2.29 -13.46
C ASP A 17 3.26 3.52 -12.63
N GLY A 18 2.29 4.26 -12.06
CA GLY A 18 2.48 5.47 -11.28
C GLY A 18 2.57 6.75 -12.11
N THR A 19 2.46 6.70 -13.43
CA THR A 19 2.55 7.92 -14.26
C THR A 19 1.24 8.70 -14.26
N TYR A 20 1.32 10.04 -14.26
CA TYR A 20 0.16 10.91 -14.41
C TYR A 20 -0.22 11.06 -15.89
N ASN A 21 -1.50 10.86 -16.19
CA ASN A 21 -2.11 11.06 -17.51
C ASN A 21 -3.53 11.64 -17.34
N GLY A 22 -3.65 12.65 -16.47
CA GLY A 22 -4.88 13.39 -16.27
C GLY A 22 -5.06 14.53 -17.28
N GLU A 23 -6.24 15.15 -17.22
CA GLU A 23 -6.65 16.23 -18.12
C GLU A 23 -6.89 17.55 -17.39
N SER A 24 -6.76 17.56 -16.05
CA SER A 24 -7.07 18.71 -15.21
C SER A 24 -6.04 18.89 -14.09
N ASP A 25 -5.57 20.14 -13.93
CA ASP A 25 -4.64 20.53 -12.86
C ASP A 25 -5.23 20.27 -11.45
N LEU A 26 -6.56 20.27 -11.31
CA LEU A 26 -7.24 19.97 -10.05
C LEU A 26 -6.95 18.55 -9.57
N GLN A 27 -6.62 17.61 -10.48
CA GLN A 27 -6.25 16.25 -10.11
C GLN A 27 -4.91 16.19 -9.38
N LEU A 28 -4.05 17.21 -9.53
CA LEU A 28 -2.74 17.26 -8.86
C LEU A 28 -2.74 18.12 -7.60
N GLU A 29 -3.70 19.02 -7.41
CA GLU A 29 -3.70 20.03 -6.34
C GLU A 29 -3.55 19.44 -4.92
N ARG A 30 -4.03 18.21 -4.69
CA ARG A 30 -3.96 17.51 -3.38
C ARG A 30 -3.49 16.07 -3.47
N ILE A 31 -2.80 15.72 -4.55
CA ILE A 31 -2.36 14.35 -4.79
C ILE A 31 -1.39 13.86 -3.70
N ASN A 32 -0.62 14.77 -3.10
CA ASN A 32 0.35 14.52 -2.04
C ASN A 32 -0.24 13.95 -0.73
N VAL A 33 -1.57 14.07 -0.54
CA VAL A 33 -2.28 13.52 0.62
C VAL A 33 -2.20 11.99 0.62
N TYR A 34 -2.43 11.36 -0.54
CA TYR A 34 -2.44 9.89 -0.68
C TYR A 34 -1.21 9.35 -1.39
N TYR A 35 -0.53 10.17 -2.18
CA TYR A 35 0.63 9.76 -2.96
C TYR A 35 1.90 10.48 -2.52
N LYS A 36 3.03 9.83 -2.74
CA LYS A 36 4.35 10.41 -2.71
C LYS A 36 4.84 10.52 -4.15
N GLU A 37 5.27 11.71 -4.55
CA GLU A 37 5.97 11.88 -5.81
C GLU A 37 7.39 11.31 -5.68
N ALA A 38 7.69 10.31 -6.49
CA ALA A 38 8.98 9.67 -6.63
C ALA A 38 9.71 10.23 -7.86
N HIS A 39 10.98 9.82 -8.02
CA HIS A 39 11.78 10.25 -9.15
C HIS A 39 11.15 9.86 -10.49
N GLY A 40 11.26 10.74 -11.48
CA GLY A 40 10.71 10.53 -12.82
C GLY A 40 9.20 10.79 -12.94
N GLY A 41 8.61 11.61 -12.05
CA GLY A 41 7.19 12.00 -12.13
C GLY A 41 6.23 10.84 -11.84
N LYS A 42 6.70 9.85 -11.07
CA LYS A 42 5.89 8.69 -10.67
C LYS A 42 5.27 8.93 -9.31
N TYR A 43 3.99 8.62 -9.17
CA TYR A 43 3.24 8.72 -7.93
C TYR A 43 3.11 7.33 -7.29
N VAL A 44 3.53 7.23 -6.03
CA VAL A 44 3.49 5.98 -5.26
C VAL A 44 2.54 6.16 -4.08
N PRO A 45 1.57 5.26 -3.86
CA PRO A 45 0.66 5.28 -2.71
C PRO A 45 1.40 5.28 -1.37
N ARG A 46 0.95 6.14 -0.46
CA ARG A 46 1.31 6.09 0.96
C ARG A 46 0.46 5.01 1.65
N ALA A 47 0.76 3.76 1.33
CA ALA A 47 0.06 2.59 1.84
C ALA A 47 1.03 1.58 2.45
N VAL A 48 0.61 0.93 3.53
CA VAL A 48 1.28 -0.25 4.10
C VAL A 48 0.31 -1.42 4.01
N LEU A 49 0.76 -2.52 3.41
CA LEU A 49 -0.05 -3.71 3.21
C LEU A 49 0.42 -4.76 4.21
N VAL A 50 -0.50 -5.17 5.09
CA VAL A 50 -0.21 -6.07 6.20
C VAL A 50 -1.11 -7.29 6.11
N ASP A 51 -0.53 -8.47 6.16
CA ASP A 51 -1.26 -9.73 6.30
C ASP A 51 -0.44 -10.72 7.12
N LEU A 52 -1.06 -11.66 7.80
CA LEU A 52 -0.34 -12.77 8.41
C LEU A 52 -0.02 -13.86 7.38
N GLU A 53 -0.78 -13.92 6.28
CA GLU A 53 -0.60 -14.92 5.22
C GLU A 53 0.13 -14.37 3.99
N PRO A 54 1.09 -15.11 3.41
CA PRO A 54 1.81 -14.66 2.22
C PRO A 54 0.93 -14.61 0.95
N GLY A 55 -0.14 -15.41 0.89
CA GLY A 55 -0.95 -15.58 -0.33
C GLY A 55 -1.70 -14.31 -0.78
N THR A 56 -2.00 -13.40 0.13
CA THR A 56 -2.67 -12.13 -0.20
C THR A 56 -1.79 -11.22 -1.04
N MET A 57 -0.46 -11.31 -0.91
CA MET A 57 0.47 -10.48 -1.66
C MET A 57 0.44 -10.77 -3.15
N ASP A 58 0.47 -12.05 -3.53
CA ASP A 58 0.43 -12.47 -4.93
C ASP A 58 -0.87 -11.99 -5.58
N SER A 59 -1.97 -12.07 -4.82
CA SER A 59 -3.27 -11.57 -5.26
C SER A 59 -3.24 -10.06 -5.52
N VAL A 60 -2.67 -9.25 -4.61
CA VAL A 60 -2.56 -7.79 -4.82
C VAL A 60 -1.61 -7.46 -5.98
N ARG A 61 -0.46 -8.14 -6.07
CA ARG A 61 0.55 -7.89 -7.11
C ARG A 61 0.08 -8.28 -8.51
N SER A 62 -0.77 -9.31 -8.60
CA SER A 62 -1.45 -9.71 -9.84
C SER A 62 -2.59 -8.78 -10.25
N GLY A 63 -3.02 -7.90 -9.34
CA GLY A 63 -4.08 -6.93 -9.60
C GLY A 63 -3.65 -5.85 -10.61
N PRO A 64 -4.62 -5.13 -11.21
CA PRO A 64 -4.34 -4.12 -12.24
C PRO A 64 -3.37 -3.05 -11.75
N TYR A 65 -3.44 -2.68 -10.47
CA TYR A 65 -2.58 -1.67 -9.83
C TYR A 65 -1.52 -2.30 -8.91
N GLY A 66 -1.21 -3.60 -9.09
CA GLY A 66 -0.26 -4.30 -8.22
C GLY A 66 1.17 -3.74 -8.25
N GLN A 67 1.57 -3.14 -9.38
CA GLN A 67 2.89 -2.52 -9.57
C GLN A 67 2.99 -1.09 -9.01
N LEU A 68 1.86 -0.52 -8.59
CA LEU A 68 1.79 0.85 -8.08
C LEU A 68 2.39 0.96 -6.66
N PHE A 69 2.27 -0.11 -5.86
CA PHE A 69 2.72 -0.14 -4.47
C PHE A 69 4.21 -0.40 -4.34
N ARG A 70 4.86 0.24 -3.36
CA ARG A 70 6.27 -0.01 -3.06
C ARG A 70 6.46 -1.43 -2.50
N PRO A 71 7.38 -2.25 -3.04
CA PRO A 71 7.66 -3.59 -2.51
C PRO A 71 8.04 -3.61 -1.03
N ASP A 72 8.73 -2.57 -0.55
CA ASP A 72 9.16 -2.42 0.84
C ASP A 72 8.00 -2.21 1.82
N ASN A 73 6.80 -1.86 1.33
CA ASN A 73 5.64 -1.57 2.15
C ASN A 73 4.72 -2.80 2.35
N TYR A 74 5.14 -3.96 1.85
CA TYR A 74 4.47 -5.23 2.12
C TYR A 74 5.10 -5.88 3.36
N VAL A 75 4.28 -6.08 4.39
CA VAL A 75 4.70 -6.73 5.64
C VAL A 75 3.81 -7.95 5.83
N PHE A 76 4.42 -9.13 5.91
CA PHE A 76 3.66 -10.36 5.95
C PHE A 76 4.28 -11.45 6.84
N GLY A 77 3.41 -12.25 7.44
CA GLY A 77 3.80 -13.44 8.20
C GLY A 77 3.98 -14.68 7.32
N GLN A 78 4.25 -15.80 7.98
CA GLN A 78 4.33 -17.14 7.37
C GLN A 78 3.15 -18.04 7.76
N SER A 79 2.20 -17.52 8.53
CA SER A 79 1.17 -18.27 9.27
C SER A 79 -0.10 -17.44 9.35
N GLY A 80 -1.28 -18.06 9.29
CA GLY A 80 -2.56 -17.34 9.36
C GLY A 80 -3.13 -17.25 10.77
N ALA A 81 -3.89 -16.18 11.05
CA ALA A 81 -4.70 -16.11 12.27
C ALA A 81 -5.83 -17.15 12.29
N GLY A 82 -6.28 -17.63 11.12
CA GLY A 82 -7.30 -18.68 11.02
C GLY A 82 -8.63 -18.32 11.69
N ASN A 83 -9.10 -17.08 11.49
CA ASN A 83 -10.29 -16.52 12.14
C ASN A 83 -10.24 -16.52 13.69
N ASN A 84 -9.06 -16.65 14.29
CA ASN A 84 -8.86 -16.55 15.72
C ASN A 84 -8.26 -15.18 16.09
N TRP A 85 -9.08 -14.37 16.75
CA TRP A 85 -8.65 -13.03 17.20
C TRP A 85 -7.46 -13.09 18.16
N ALA A 86 -7.42 -14.04 19.09
CA ALA A 86 -6.33 -14.16 20.07
C ALA A 86 -5.00 -14.45 19.39
N LYS A 87 -4.99 -15.25 18.31
CA LYS A 87 -3.78 -15.47 17.50
C LYS A 87 -3.31 -14.19 16.83
N GLY A 88 -4.23 -13.47 16.20
CA GLY A 88 -3.92 -12.20 15.55
C GLY A 88 -3.43 -11.12 16.53
N HIS A 89 -3.93 -11.11 17.77
CA HIS A 89 -3.60 -10.05 18.71
C HIS A 89 -2.43 -10.37 19.65
N TYR A 90 -2.32 -11.61 20.14
CA TYR A 90 -1.39 -11.96 21.21
C TYR A 90 -0.22 -12.86 20.78
N THR A 91 -0.31 -13.56 19.65
CA THR A 91 0.76 -14.47 19.20
C THR A 91 1.32 -14.07 17.84
N GLU A 92 0.72 -14.52 16.74
CA GLU A 92 1.26 -14.34 15.39
C GLU A 92 1.37 -12.86 15.00
N GLY A 93 0.36 -12.05 15.34
CA GLY A 93 0.41 -10.61 15.04
C GLY A 93 1.33 -9.84 15.99
N ALA A 94 1.57 -10.35 17.21
CA ALA A 94 2.54 -9.75 18.12
C ALA A 94 3.98 -9.92 17.61
N GLU A 95 4.27 -11.00 16.87
CA GLU A 95 5.56 -11.19 16.20
C GLU A 95 5.73 -10.28 14.97
N LEU A 96 4.63 -9.96 14.27
CA LEU A 96 4.68 -9.14 13.04
C LEU A 96 4.65 -7.62 13.31
N VAL A 97 4.05 -7.19 14.43
CA VAL A 97 3.71 -5.77 14.67
C VAL A 97 4.93 -4.85 14.64
N ASP A 98 6.08 -5.27 15.16
CA ASP A 98 7.28 -4.44 15.18
C ASP A 98 7.76 -4.10 13.76
N SER A 99 7.70 -5.08 12.84
CA SER A 99 8.02 -4.86 11.43
C SER A 99 7.04 -3.88 10.76
N VAL A 100 5.75 -3.98 11.10
CA VAL A 100 4.73 -3.06 10.60
C VAL A 100 5.00 -1.64 11.11
N LEU A 101 5.29 -1.48 12.40
CA LEU A 101 5.57 -0.19 13.02
C LEU A 101 6.80 0.49 12.42
N ASP A 102 7.83 -0.27 12.07
CA ASP A 102 9.02 0.28 11.42
C ASP A 102 8.73 0.80 10.00
N VAL A 103 7.88 0.11 9.23
CA VAL A 103 7.45 0.59 7.90
C VAL A 103 6.56 1.83 8.04
N VAL A 104 5.61 1.82 8.97
CA VAL A 104 4.75 2.98 9.25
C VAL A 104 5.58 4.18 9.67
N ARG A 105 6.59 3.99 10.53
CA ARG A 105 7.51 5.06 10.94
C ARG A 105 8.25 5.65 9.74
N LYS A 106 8.81 4.82 8.87
CA LYS A 106 9.52 5.28 7.65
C LYS A 106 8.62 6.10 6.72
N GLU A 107 7.37 5.67 6.53
CA GLU A 107 6.41 6.43 5.71
C GLU A 107 6.00 7.74 6.39
N ALA A 108 5.85 7.75 7.71
CA ALA A 108 5.54 8.95 8.48
C ALA A 108 6.68 9.99 8.50
N GLU A 109 7.94 9.54 8.57
CA GLU A 109 9.11 10.42 8.46
C GLU A 109 9.26 11.02 7.05
N GLY A 110 8.65 10.40 6.04
CA GLY A 110 8.61 10.90 4.66
C GLY A 110 7.42 11.79 4.34
N CYS A 111 6.64 12.23 5.35
CA CYS A 111 5.53 13.17 5.21
C CYS A 111 6.00 14.62 5.34
#